data_AF-A0A965RRL5-F1
#
_entry.id   AF-A0A965RRL5-F1
#
_cell.length_a   1.000
_cell.length_b   1.000
_cell.length_c   1.000
_cell.angle_alpha   90.00
_cell.angle_beta   90.00
_cell.angle_gamma   90.00
#
_symmetry.space_group_name_H-M   'P 1'
#
loop_
_entity.id
_entity.type
_entity.pdbx_description
1 polymer ?
#
loop_
_entity_poly.entity_id
_entity_poly.type
_entity_poly.pdbx_seq_one_letter_code
_entity_poly.pdbx_strand_id
1 'polypeptide(L)'
;LSQKMIPSFSKKIVSTALILFVSFQILVPFRYLAYDGDLFWHEQGFRFSWRVMLMHKEGYGRFFIVDSRTKREMELPQQQFLTPIQLDQMLTQPDMILQYAQILYKEYNGKTFYVAGLPLKIEKPEIQAEIYVTLNGRPSQLFVRKGKNLVTIKNDLKNRIWLEEFKK
;
A
#
# COMPACT_ATOMS: atom_id res chain seq x y z
N LEU A 1 -56.50 9.98 10.49
CA LEU A 1 -55.27 9.16 10.42
C LEU A 1 -54.78 9.17 8.97
N SER A 2 -53.76 9.97 8.66
CA SER A 2 -53.23 10.10 7.30
C SER A 2 -52.43 8.84 6.95
N GLN A 3 -52.98 7.98 6.10
CA GLN A 3 -52.25 6.86 5.52
C GLN A 3 -51.19 7.43 4.56
N LYS A 4 -49.92 7.40 4.97
CA LYS A 4 -48.80 7.68 4.06
C LYS A 4 -48.83 6.62 2.95
N MET A 5 -49.08 7.05 1.70
CA MET A 5 -48.88 6.23 0.51
C MET A 5 -47.42 5.77 0.48
N ILE A 6 -47.19 4.47 0.66
CA ILE A 6 -45.89 3.86 0.42
C ILE A 6 -45.76 3.73 -1.10
N PRO A 7 -44.75 4.35 -1.74
CA PRO A 7 -44.56 4.22 -3.18
C PRO A 7 -44.33 2.74 -3.53
N SER A 8 -45.21 2.17 -4.36
CA SER A 8 -45.07 0.77 -4.80
C SER A 8 -44.09 0.72 -5.97
N PHE A 9 -42.84 0.32 -5.71
CA PHE A 9 -41.88 0.09 -6.77
C PHE A 9 -42.28 -1.12 -7.62
N SER A 10 -42.01 -1.06 -8.93
CA SER A 10 -42.26 -2.20 -9.82
C SER A 10 -41.45 -3.42 -9.36
N LYS A 11 -42.11 -4.57 -9.22
CA LYS A 11 -41.49 -5.85 -8.82
C LYS A 11 -40.26 -6.18 -9.68
N LYS A 12 -40.29 -5.83 -10.97
CA LYS A 12 -39.15 -6.02 -11.89
C LYS A 12 -37.94 -5.17 -11.50
N ILE A 13 -38.15 -3.90 -11.14
CA ILE A 13 -37.07 -2.98 -10.72
C ILE A 13 -36.43 -3.48 -9.43
N VAL A 14 -37.26 -3.85 -8.45
CA VAL A 14 -36.78 -4.37 -7.16
C VAL A 14 -36.00 -5.67 -7.36
N SER A 15 -36.51 -6.59 -8.19
CA SER A 15 -35.82 -7.85 -8.50
C SER A 15 -34.47 -7.62 -9.18
N THR A 16 -34.40 -6.74 -10.18
CA THR A 16 -33.13 -6.42 -10.86
C THR A 16 -32.12 -5.80 -9.91
N ALA A 17 -32.56 -4.85 -9.07
CA ALA A 17 -31.70 -4.21 -8.07
C ALA A 17 -31.14 -5.24 -7.06
N LEU A 18 -31.97 -6.18 -6.61
CA LEU A 18 -31.54 -7.26 -5.71
C LEU A 18 -30.52 -8.19 -6.36
N ILE A 19 -30.74 -8.60 -7.62
CA ILE A 19 -29.80 -9.46 -8.35
C ILE A 19 -28.44 -8.76 -8.49
N LEU A 20 -28.43 -7.47 -8.87
CA LEU A 20 -27.21 -6.69 -8.98
C LEU A 20 -26.50 -6.55 -7.63
N PHE A 21 -27.26 -6.27 -6.56
CA PHE A 21 -26.73 -6.14 -5.22
C PHE A 21 -26.09 -7.45 -4.73
N VAL A 22 -26.79 -8.58 -4.85
CA VAL A 22 -26.26 -9.90 -4.45
C VAL A 22 -25.03 -10.28 -5.29
N SER A 23 -25.08 -10.02 -6.60
CA SER A 23 -23.93 -10.27 -7.49
C SER A 23 -22.72 -9.43 -7.05
N PHE A 24 -22.91 -8.15 -6.73
CA PHE A 24 -21.85 -7.28 -6.23
C PHE A 24 -21.28 -7.78 -4.90
N GLN A 25 -22.14 -8.19 -3.96
CA GLN A 25 -21.74 -8.74 -2.65
C GLN A 25 -20.93 -10.04 -2.76
N ILE A 26 -21.08 -10.80 -3.85
CA ILE A 26 -20.26 -12.00 -4.12
C ILE A 26 -18.99 -11.64 -4.89
N LEU A 27 -19.10 -10.82 -5.94
CA LEU A 27 -17.95 -10.50 -6.80
C LEU A 27 -16.86 -9.72 -6.07
N VAL A 28 -17.22 -8.78 -5.19
CA VAL A 28 -16.23 -7.95 -4.47
C VAL A 28 -15.33 -8.80 -3.56
N PRO A 29 -15.86 -9.68 -2.68
CA PRO A 29 -15.02 -10.51 -1.83
C PRO A 29 -14.19 -11.57 -2.57
N PHE A 30 -14.66 -12.05 -3.72
CA PHE A 30 -13.97 -13.07 -4.55
C PHE A 30 -13.06 -12.49 -5.63
N ARG A 31 -13.02 -11.17 -5.82
CA ARG A 31 -12.15 -10.48 -6.79
C ARG A 31 -10.68 -10.90 -6.69
N TYR A 32 -10.22 -11.33 -5.50
CA TYR A 32 -8.83 -11.79 -5.32
C TYR A 32 -8.42 -12.93 -6.26
N LEU A 33 -9.37 -13.72 -6.75
CA LEU A 33 -9.11 -14.80 -7.71
C LEU A 33 -8.59 -14.31 -9.07
N ALA A 34 -8.77 -13.03 -9.38
CA ALA A 34 -8.27 -12.40 -10.60
C ALA A 34 -6.81 -11.90 -10.48
N TYR A 35 -6.17 -12.08 -9.32
CA TYR A 35 -4.81 -11.64 -9.05
C TYR A 35 -3.90 -12.83 -8.81
N ASP A 36 -2.66 -12.71 -9.28
CA ASP A 36 -1.63 -13.72 -9.07
C ASP A 36 -0.95 -13.54 -7.71
N GLY A 37 -0.36 -14.63 -7.21
CA GLY A 37 0.42 -14.64 -5.98
C GLY A 37 -0.41 -14.85 -4.71
N ASP A 38 0.23 -14.65 -3.55
CA ASP A 38 -0.44 -14.81 -2.26
C ASP A 38 -1.28 -13.58 -1.90
N LEU A 39 -2.58 -13.81 -1.61
CA LEU A 39 -3.56 -12.78 -1.25
C LEU A 39 -3.09 -11.93 -0.07
N PHE A 40 -2.56 -12.56 0.98
CA PHE A 40 -2.17 -11.86 2.18
C PHE A 40 -0.87 -11.09 1.95
N TRP A 41 0.05 -11.65 1.17
CA TRP A 41 1.31 -10.97 0.88
C TRP A 41 1.13 -9.71 0.04
N HIS A 42 0.53 -9.82 -1.15
CA HIS A 42 0.40 -8.71 -2.09
C HIS A 42 -0.83 -7.82 -1.81
N GLU A 43 -1.77 -8.28 -0.98
CA GLU A 43 -3.02 -7.60 -0.60
C GLU A 43 -3.94 -7.21 -1.77
N GLN A 44 -3.79 -7.86 -2.92
CA GLN A 44 -4.60 -7.57 -4.10
C GLN A 44 -5.97 -8.22 -3.97
N GLY A 45 -7.01 -7.39 -3.93
CA GLY A 45 -8.35 -7.88 -3.63
C GLY A 45 -8.56 -8.27 -2.16
N PHE A 46 -7.62 -7.97 -1.26
CA PHE A 46 -7.75 -8.26 0.18
C PHE A 46 -8.83 -7.39 0.85
N ARG A 47 -8.84 -6.08 0.55
CA ARG A 47 -9.86 -5.17 1.09
C ARG A 47 -11.26 -5.60 0.63
N PHE A 48 -12.16 -5.73 1.60
CA PHE A 48 -13.53 -6.26 1.44
C PHE A 48 -13.61 -7.74 1.07
N SER A 49 -12.51 -8.50 1.20
CA SER A 49 -12.56 -9.96 1.14
C SER A 49 -13.17 -10.53 2.43
N TRP A 50 -13.80 -11.70 2.34
CA TRP A 50 -14.23 -12.45 3.52
C TRP A 50 -13.07 -12.96 4.37
N ARG A 51 -11.84 -12.94 3.85
CA ARG A 51 -10.64 -13.48 4.48
C ARG A 51 -9.83 -12.44 5.26
N VAL A 52 -10.35 -11.22 5.45
CA VAL A 52 -9.62 -10.11 6.09
C VAL A 52 -9.11 -10.44 7.49
N MET A 53 -9.87 -11.23 8.26
CA MET A 53 -9.51 -11.58 9.65
C MET A 53 -8.54 -12.77 9.77
N LEU A 54 -8.02 -13.30 8.66
CA LEU A 54 -7.13 -14.48 8.66
C LEU A 54 -5.63 -14.12 8.57
N MET A 55 -5.30 -12.85 8.73
CA MET A 55 -3.97 -12.31 8.47
C MET A 55 -3.46 -11.47 9.64
N HIS A 56 -2.21 -11.74 10.02
CA HIS A 56 -1.36 -10.90 10.84
C HIS A 56 -0.03 -10.69 10.12
N LYS A 57 0.40 -9.43 10.01
CA LYS A 57 1.68 -9.04 9.45
C LYS A 57 2.40 -8.13 10.43
N GLU A 58 3.71 -8.30 10.52
CA GLU A 58 4.59 -7.35 11.18
C GLU A 58 5.71 -6.98 10.21
N GLY A 59 6.01 -5.69 10.12
CA GLY A 59 6.96 -5.15 9.16
C GLY A 59 8.17 -4.52 9.85
N TYR A 60 9.35 -4.74 9.30
CA TYR A 60 10.56 -4.00 9.63
C TYR A 60 11.21 -3.51 8.34
N GLY A 61 11.56 -2.24 8.27
CA GLY A 61 12.17 -1.74 7.06
C GLY A 61 12.77 -0.35 7.19
N ARG A 62 13.54 -0.01 6.15
CA ARG A 62 14.29 1.24 6.05
C ARG A 62 13.97 1.94 4.74
N PHE A 63 13.90 3.26 4.79
CA PHE A 63 13.70 4.13 3.63
C PHE A 63 14.98 4.90 3.33
N PHE A 64 15.25 5.07 2.05
CA PHE A 64 16.44 5.73 1.52
C PHE A 64 16.04 6.82 0.55
N ILE A 65 16.68 7.97 0.67
CA ILE A 65 16.67 9.02 -0.34
C ILE A 65 17.94 8.88 -1.15
N VAL A 66 17.79 8.78 -2.48
CA VAL A 66 18.90 8.79 -3.41
C VAL A 66 18.82 10.05 -4.27
N ASP A 67 19.86 10.87 -4.24
CA ASP A 67 19.95 12.05 -5.12
C ASP A 67 20.18 11.59 -6.57
N SER A 68 19.29 12.00 -7.47
CA SER A 68 19.39 11.69 -8.91
C SER A 68 20.70 12.17 -9.54
N ARG A 69 21.28 13.27 -9.05
CA ARG A 69 22.49 13.89 -9.62
C ARG A 69 23.77 13.30 -9.04
N THR A 70 23.89 13.25 -7.72
CA THR A 70 25.13 12.80 -7.05
C THR A 70 25.15 11.30 -6.79
N LYS A 71 23.99 10.61 -6.91
CA LYS A 71 23.79 9.20 -6.55
C LYS A 71 24.17 8.88 -5.10
N ARG A 72 24.31 9.91 -4.26
CA ARG A 72 24.47 9.77 -2.82
C ARG A 72 23.14 9.33 -2.23
N GLU A 73 23.23 8.41 -1.30
CA GLU A 73 22.08 7.91 -0.57
C GLU A 73 22.14 8.31 0.90
N MET A 74 20.97 8.54 1.49
CA MET A 74 20.80 8.83 2.91
C MET A 74 19.66 7.96 3.43
N GLU A 75 19.93 7.21 4.49
CA GLU A 75 18.90 6.50 5.24
C GLU A 75 18.10 7.49 6.08
N LEU A 76 16.77 7.33 6.08
CA LEU A 76 15.87 8.19 6.84
C LEU A 76 15.48 7.56 8.17
N PRO A 77 15.58 8.30 9.30
CA PRO A 77 15.02 7.86 10.56
C PRO A 77 13.48 7.96 10.50
N GLN A 78 12.79 6.84 10.34
CA GLN A 78 11.33 6.83 10.13
C GLN A 78 10.56 7.34 11.36
N GLN A 79 11.13 7.14 12.55
CA GLN A 79 10.56 7.50 13.85
C GLN A 79 10.42 9.02 14.03
N GLN A 80 11.08 9.83 13.19
CA GLN A 80 10.92 11.28 13.20
C GLN A 80 9.67 11.75 12.44
N PHE A 81 9.09 10.90 11.59
CA PHE A 81 7.97 11.25 10.70
C PHE A 81 6.65 10.58 11.07
N LEU A 82 6.73 9.39 11.67
CA LEU A 82 5.57 8.53 11.92
C LEU A 82 5.51 8.14 13.39
N THR A 83 4.29 8.05 13.93
CA THR A 83 4.08 7.40 15.22
C THR A 83 4.38 5.90 15.10
N PRO A 84 4.66 5.19 16.21
CA PRO A 84 4.92 3.75 16.16
C PRO A 84 3.82 2.94 15.45
N ILE A 85 2.55 3.30 15.68
CA ILE A 85 1.40 2.64 15.03
C ILE A 85 1.38 2.91 13.53
N GLN A 86 1.64 4.16 13.11
CA GLN A 86 1.69 4.50 11.68
C GLN A 86 2.85 3.79 10.98
N LEU A 87 4.00 3.65 11.65
CA LEU A 87 5.16 2.94 11.12
C LEU A 87 4.84 1.47 10.89
N ASP A 88 4.26 0.79 11.89
CA ASP A 88 3.90 -0.62 11.80
C ASP A 88 2.87 -0.90 10.68
N GLN A 89 1.83 -0.05 10.59
CA GLN A 89 0.85 -0.13 9.52
C GLN A 89 1.45 0.15 8.14
N MET A 90 2.33 1.15 8.04
CA MET A 90 2.96 1.53 6.79
C MET A 90 3.89 0.45 6.26
N LEU A 91 4.65 -0.23 7.12
CA LEU A 91 5.62 -1.25 6.70
C LEU A 91 4.98 -2.55 6.17
N THR A 92 3.70 -2.79 6.48
CA THR A 92 3.00 -4.02 6.11
C THR A 92 2.08 -3.86 4.89
N GLN A 93 1.59 -2.64 4.64
CA GLN A 93 0.60 -2.34 3.60
C GLN A 93 1.23 -1.69 2.37
N PRO A 94 1.17 -2.32 1.17
CA PRO A 94 1.84 -1.79 -0.02
C PRO A 94 1.38 -0.38 -0.45
N ASP A 95 0.10 -0.05 -0.29
CA ASP A 95 -0.41 1.28 -0.64
C ASP A 95 0.15 2.36 0.29
N MET A 96 0.30 2.07 1.57
CA MET A 96 0.89 2.99 2.53
C MET A 96 2.39 3.18 2.27
N ILE A 97 3.11 2.13 1.87
CA ILE A 97 4.53 2.23 1.45
C ILE A 97 4.67 3.23 0.30
N LEU A 98 3.84 3.11 -0.74
CA LEU A 98 3.86 4.02 -1.89
C LEU A 98 3.46 5.45 -1.50
N GLN A 99 2.44 5.59 -0.65
CA GLN A 99 2.01 6.90 -0.15
C GLN A 99 3.10 7.57 0.67
N TYR A 100 3.76 6.84 1.55
CA TYR A 100 4.86 7.35 2.36
C TYR A 100 6.05 7.76 1.47
N ALA A 101 6.38 6.98 0.44
CA ALA A 101 7.40 7.37 -0.53
C ALA A 101 7.07 8.69 -1.23
N GLN A 102 5.79 8.93 -1.57
CA GLN A 102 5.36 10.21 -2.15
C GLN A 102 5.44 11.38 -1.15
N ILE A 103 5.13 11.13 0.12
CA ILE A 103 5.28 12.14 1.18
C ILE A 103 6.76 12.52 1.32
N LEU A 104 7.66 11.53 1.40
CA LEU A 104 9.11 11.75 1.46
C LEU A 104 9.61 12.51 0.22
N TYR A 105 9.15 12.15 -0.97
CA TYR A 105 9.52 12.87 -2.18
C TYR A 105 9.16 14.36 -2.09
N LYS A 106 7.92 14.67 -1.68
CA LYS A 106 7.46 16.06 -1.52
C LYS A 106 8.25 16.79 -0.44
N GLU A 107 8.57 16.12 0.66
CA GLU A 107 9.27 16.70 1.80
C GLU A 107 10.72 17.04 1.47
N TYR A 108 11.39 16.25 0.64
CA TYR A 108 12.84 16.41 0.39
C TYR A 108 13.18 17.04 -0.97
N ASN A 109 12.25 17.06 -1.92
CA ASN A 109 12.49 17.66 -3.23
C ASN A 109 12.66 19.18 -3.14
N GLY A 110 13.83 19.67 -3.52
CA GLY A 110 14.19 21.09 -3.50
C GLY A 110 14.80 21.58 -2.18
N LYS A 111 14.96 20.69 -1.19
CA LYS A 111 15.62 21.04 0.08
C LYS A 111 17.14 21.00 -0.03
N THR A 112 17.78 21.87 0.74
CA THR A 112 19.24 21.92 0.89
C THR A 112 19.62 21.44 2.27
N PHE A 113 20.45 20.41 2.33
CA PHE A 113 21.02 19.87 3.56
C PHE A 113 22.48 20.29 3.67
N TYR A 114 22.99 20.48 4.88
CA TYR A 114 24.41 20.69 5.09
C TYR A 114 25.02 19.39 5.57
N VAL A 115 25.83 18.76 4.72
CA VAL A 115 26.53 17.51 5.05
C VAL A 115 28.02 17.85 5.11
N ALA A 116 28.64 17.64 6.27
CA ALA A 116 30.04 18.00 6.52
C ALA A 116 30.36 19.49 6.18
N GLY A 117 29.42 20.40 6.45
CA GLY A 117 29.57 21.83 6.20
C GLY A 117 29.34 22.27 4.75
N LEU A 118 29.08 21.35 3.82
CA LEU A 118 28.82 21.66 2.41
C LEU A 118 27.31 21.62 2.11
N PRO A 119 26.76 22.62 1.37
CA PRO A 119 25.37 22.60 0.96
C PRO A 119 25.13 21.53 -0.12
N LEU A 120 24.25 20.58 0.18
CA LEU A 120 23.76 19.55 -0.71
C LEU A 120 22.29 19.84 -1.01
N LYS A 121 22.02 20.39 -2.18
CA LYS A 121 20.65 20.54 -2.69
C LYS A 121 20.20 19.22 -3.30
N ILE A 122 19.11 18.67 -2.78
CA ILE A 122 18.46 17.46 -3.30
C ILE A 122 17.37 17.91 -4.28
N GLU A 123 17.52 17.52 -5.55
CA GLU A 123 16.51 17.76 -6.57
C GLU A 123 16.08 16.44 -7.20
N LYS A 124 14.76 16.25 -7.35
CA LYS A 124 14.17 15.02 -7.88
C LYS A 124 14.73 13.76 -7.19
N PRO A 125 14.62 13.65 -5.85
CA PRO A 125 15.10 12.47 -5.14
C PRO A 125 14.38 11.19 -5.62
N GLU A 126 15.11 10.10 -5.71
CA GLU A 126 14.53 8.76 -5.81
C GLU A 126 14.30 8.24 -4.39
N ILE A 127 13.10 7.71 -4.11
CA ILE A 127 12.80 7.13 -2.80
C ILE A 127 12.80 5.61 -2.95
N GLN A 128 13.69 4.95 -2.23
CA GLN A 128 13.81 3.50 -2.22
C GLN A 128 13.50 2.98 -0.81
N ALA A 129 13.10 1.71 -0.71
CA ALA A 129 12.93 1.07 0.59
C ALA A 129 13.48 -0.35 0.56
N GLU A 130 13.91 -0.80 1.74
CA GLU A 130 14.20 -2.20 2.02
C GLU A 130 13.29 -2.62 3.17
N ILE A 131 12.31 -3.49 2.89
CA ILE A 131 11.28 -3.87 3.86
C ILE A 131 11.20 -5.38 3.92
N TYR A 132 11.17 -5.90 5.14
CA TYR A 132 10.97 -7.30 5.47
C TYR A 132 9.67 -7.44 6.26
N VAL A 133 8.89 -8.49 5.96
CA VAL A 133 7.58 -8.71 6.56
C VAL A 133 7.48 -10.16 7.04
N THR A 134 6.95 -10.36 8.25
CA THR A 134 6.47 -11.66 8.73
C THR A 134 5.00 -11.81 8.38
N LEU A 135 4.56 -13.05 8.11
CA LEU A 135 3.15 -13.33 7.83
C LEU A 135 2.70 -14.52 8.68
N ASN A 136 1.70 -14.30 9.53
CA ASN A 136 1.10 -15.32 10.39
C ASN A 136 2.13 -16.15 11.18
N GLY A 137 3.12 -15.48 11.81
CA GLY A 137 4.15 -16.11 12.64
C GLY A 137 5.27 -16.82 11.86
N ARG A 138 5.27 -16.77 10.52
CA ARG A 138 6.35 -17.30 9.70
C ARG A 138 7.60 -16.41 9.75
N PRO A 139 8.80 -16.95 9.47
CA PRO A 139 10.02 -16.16 9.38
C PRO A 139 9.88 -14.98 8.42
N SER A 140 10.53 -13.88 8.77
CA SER A 140 10.50 -12.65 7.99
C SER A 140 11.10 -12.87 6.60
N GLN A 141 10.44 -12.35 5.58
CA GLN A 141 10.89 -12.43 4.19
C GLN A 141 10.98 -11.04 3.58
N LEU A 142 11.88 -10.89 2.61
CA LEU A 142 12.01 -9.65 1.86
C LEU A 142 10.69 -9.35 1.14
N PHE A 143 10.13 -8.18 1.44
CA PHE A 143 8.84 -7.73 0.91
C PHE A 143 9.02 -6.66 -0.17
N VAL A 144 9.87 -5.68 0.12
CA VAL A 144 10.25 -4.62 -0.82
C VAL A 144 11.76 -4.60 -0.93
N ARG A 145 12.27 -4.81 -2.14
CA ARG A 145 13.70 -4.79 -2.44
C ARG A 145 14.19 -3.38 -2.73
N LYS A 146 15.33 -3.02 -2.14
CA LYS A 146 16.05 -1.78 -2.45
C LYS A 146 16.47 -1.75 -3.92
N GLY A 147 16.44 -0.56 -4.53
CA GLY A 147 16.89 -0.32 -5.90
C GLY A 147 15.80 0.17 -6.85
N LYS A 148 14.51 0.04 -6.50
CA LYS A 148 13.40 0.62 -7.27
C LYS A 148 12.96 1.94 -6.66
N ASN A 149 12.75 2.96 -7.49
CA ASN A 149 12.14 4.22 -7.05
C ASN A 149 10.63 4.01 -6.84
N LEU A 150 10.18 4.06 -5.59
CA LEU A 150 8.79 3.84 -5.21
C LEU A 150 7.87 5.00 -5.63
N VAL A 151 8.41 6.19 -5.86
CA VAL A 151 7.64 7.39 -6.25
C VAL A 151 7.01 7.24 -7.64
N THR A 152 7.67 6.50 -8.54
CA THR A 152 7.21 6.31 -9.92
C THR A 152 6.12 5.25 -10.03
N ILE A 153 5.93 4.43 -8.98
CA ILE A 153 4.96 3.35 -8.95
C ILE A 153 3.58 3.93 -8.65
N LYS A 154 2.61 3.61 -9.51
CA LYS A 154 1.21 4.00 -9.30
C LYS A 154 0.50 2.97 -8.43
N ASN A 155 -0.30 3.45 -7.49
CA ASN A 155 -1.23 2.61 -6.74
C ASN A 155 -2.49 2.38 -7.59
N ASP A 156 -2.50 1.31 -8.38
CA ASP A 156 -3.62 0.92 -9.24
C ASP A 156 -4.14 -0.50 -8.91
N LEU A 157 -5.11 -0.97 -9.69
CA LEU A 157 -5.70 -2.30 -9.55
C LEU A 157 -4.91 -3.39 -10.30
N LYS A 158 -3.72 -3.13 -10.83
CA LYS A 158 -2.91 -4.13 -11.58
C LYS A 158 -2.06 -4.96 -10.62
N ASN A 159 -1.58 -6.12 -11.11
CA ASN A 159 -0.65 -6.97 -10.36
C ASN A 159 0.56 -6.18 -9.85
N ARG A 160 0.87 -6.34 -8.56
CA ARG A 160 1.94 -5.61 -7.86
C ARG A 160 3.30 -6.29 -8.08
N ILE A 161 3.82 -6.20 -9.31
CA ILE A 161 5.12 -6.79 -9.74
C ILE A 161 6.36 -6.17 -9.07
N TRP A 162 6.18 -5.11 -8.29
CA TRP A 162 7.27 -4.45 -7.59
C TRP A 162 7.56 -5.04 -6.22
N LEU A 163 6.62 -5.81 -5.67
CA LEU A 163 6.79 -6.62 -4.46
C LEU A 163 7.50 -7.93 -4.80
N GLU A 164 8.23 -8.45 -3.83
CA GLU A 164 8.87 -9.76 -3.94
C GLU A 164 7.87 -10.90 -3.69
N GLU A 165 8.10 -12.06 -4.29
CA GLU A 165 7.21 -13.22 -4.14
C GLU A 165 7.30 -13.84 -2.75
N PHE A 166 6.15 -14.26 -2.21
CA PHE A 166 6.08 -14.97 -0.94
C PHE A 166 6.51 -16.43 -1.09
N LYS A 167 7.51 -16.84 -0.30
CA LYS A 167 7.97 -18.23 -0.26
C LYS A 167 7.24 -18.95 0.88
N LYS A 168 6.40 -19.93 0.52
CA LYS A 168 5.59 -20.68 1.49
C LYS A 168 6.37 -21.71 2.28
#